data_AF-A0A7S1D1M0-F1
#
_entry.id   AF-A0A7S1D1M0-F1
#
_cell.length_a   1.000
_cell.length_b   1.000
_cell.length_c   1.000
_cell.angle_alpha   90.00
_cell.angle_beta   90.00
_cell.angle_gamma   90.00
#
_symmetry.space_group_name_H-M   'P 1'
#
loop_
_entity.id
_entity.type
_entity.pdbx_description
1 polymer ?
#
loop_
_entity_poly.entity_id
_entity_poly.type
_entity_poly.pdbx_seq_one_letter_code
_entity_poly.pdbx_strand_id
1 'polypeptide(L)'
;TTRMSTCCCTFQRFREEFKIPLFGLEDYNGKIIDVAKSFTPRPLWLVAIFRLAVVIWIGLAIYQNWSPPGYPILFWFAYYTHWSVILATAYFVFAFIWTIQQLSSSSSSSSSTQELTWVGKAAWVLYSCGTSAQLSATVLYWTLVYGGNRIGYIEIMFHGLIATALLVDGYLVSFIPIRLRSLIPVLGINAAYI
;
A
#
# COMPACT_ATOMS: atom_id res chain seq x y z
N THR A 1 1.84 23.77 -34.84
CA THR A 1 2.58 22.90 -33.90
C THR A 1 2.62 23.59 -32.54
N THR A 2 1.57 23.43 -31.74
CA THR A 2 1.40 24.10 -30.44
C THR A 2 1.79 23.12 -29.33
N ARG A 3 2.93 23.39 -28.67
CA ARG A 3 3.28 22.75 -27.40
C ARG A 3 2.29 23.25 -26.34
N MET A 4 1.24 22.47 -26.08
CA MET A 4 0.40 22.70 -24.91
C MET A 4 1.24 22.52 -23.64
N SER A 5 1.23 23.57 -22.83
CA SER A 5 1.87 23.67 -21.52
C SER A 5 1.43 22.51 -20.62
N THR A 6 2.36 21.60 -20.33
CA THR A 6 2.19 20.44 -19.45
C THR A 6 1.81 20.83 -18.01
N CYS A 7 2.10 22.06 -17.58
CA CYS A 7 1.82 22.54 -16.23
C CYS A 7 0.32 22.80 -16.00
N CYS A 8 -0.41 23.27 -17.03
CA CYS A 8 -1.85 23.49 -16.94
C CYS A 8 -2.63 22.17 -16.80
N CYS A 9 -2.12 21.08 -17.39
CA CYS A 9 -2.78 19.77 -17.38
C CYS A 9 -2.73 19.08 -16.00
N THR A 10 -1.63 19.19 -15.25
CA THR A 10 -1.51 18.52 -13.94
C THR A 10 -2.42 19.17 -12.89
N PHE A 11 -2.46 20.50 -12.84
CA PHE A 11 -3.34 21.21 -11.90
C PHE A 11 -4.83 21.01 -12.26
N GLN A 12 -5.16 20.99 -13.54
CA GLN A 12 -6.51 20.68 -13.99
C GLN A 12 -6.89 19.24 -13.61
N ARG A 13 -6.03 18.26 -13.85
CA ARG A 13 -6.25 16.87 -13.41
C ARG A 13 -6.47 16.77 -11.90
N PHE A 14 -5.63 17.44 -11.11
CA PHE A 14 -5.76 17.49 -9.66
C PHE A 14 -7.13 18.05 -9.25
N ARG A 15 -7.57 19.16 -9.85
CA ARG A 15 -8.87 19.77 -9.57
C ARG A 15 -10.05 18.87 -9.96
N GLU A 16 -9.96 18.20 -11.10
CA GLU A 16 -11.01 17.28 -11.56
C GLU A 16 -11.11 16.02 -10.69
N GLU A 17 -10.01 15.57 -10.09
CA GLU A 17 -9.99 14.40 -9.18
C GLU A 17 -10.90 14.59 -7.95
N PHE A 18 -11.07 15.82 -7.46
CA PHE A 18 -11.98 16.12 -6.35
C PHE A 18 -13.47 16.03 -6.71
N LYS A 19 -13.81 16.04 -8.00
CA LYS A 19 -15.21 15.89 -8.46
C LYS A 19 -15.63 14.42 -8.55
N ILE A 20 -14.67 13.51 -8.71
CA ILE A 20 -14.92 12.07 -8.84
C ILE A 20 -15.10 11.46 -7.44
N PRO A 21 -16.09 10.57 -7.20
CA PRO A 21 -16.28 9.93 -5.89
C PRO A 21 -15.00 9.21 -5.40
N LEU A 22 -14.86 9.06 -4.07
CA LEU A 22 -13.63 8.56 -3.41
C LEU A 22 -13.12 7.23 -3.98
N PHE A 23 -14.05 6.34 -4.37
CA PHE A 23 -13.77 5.06 -5.02
C PHE A 23 -14.39 4.98 -6.41
N GLY A 24 -14.60 6.12 -7.07
CA GLY A 24 -15.01 6.15 -8.47
C GLY A 24 -14.00 5.40 -9.32
N LEU A 25 -14.46 4.67 -10.33
CA LEU A 25 -13.58 3.97 -11.27
C LEU A 25 -13.31 4.80 -12.53
N GLU A 26 -14.14 5.81 -12.78
CA GLU A 26 -13.99 6.74 -13.89
C GLU A 26 -12.82 7.71 -13.64
N ASP A 27 -12.07 8.00 -14.70
CA ASP A 27 -11.01 9.00 -14.76
C ASP A 27 -11.54 10.29 -15.42
N TYR A 28 -10.82 11.41 -15.32
CA TYR A 28 -11.29 12.74 -15.79
C TYR A 28 -11.62 12.80 -17.30
N ASN A 29 -11.14 11.83 -18.08
CA ASN A 29 -11.36 11.70 -19.52
C ASN A 29 -12.52 10.74 -19.88
N GLY A 30 -13.30 10.29 -18.88
CA GLY A 30 -14.37 9.32 -19.06
C GLY A 30 -13.90 7.87 -19.22
N LYS A 31 -12.59 7.61 -19.11
CA LYS A 31 -12.05 6.25 -19.18
C LYS A 31 -12.25 5.55 -17.83
N ILE A 32 -12.74 4.32 -17.85
CA ILE A 32 -12.85 3.49 -16.65
C ILE A 32 -11.50 2.83 -16.38
N ILE A 33 -10.99 3.04 -15.17
CA ILE A 33 -9.78 2.37 -14.68
C ILE A 33 -10.12 0.92 -14.38
N ASP A 34 -9.46 0.01 -15.08
CA ASP A 34 -9.56 -1.42 -14.80
C ASP A 34 -8.71 -1.77 -13.58
N VAL A 35 -9.35 -1.64 -12.40
CA VAL A 35 -8.73 -1.96 -11.12
C VAL A 35 -8.39 -3.45 -11.04
N ALA A 36 -9.24 -4.33 -11.58
CA ALA A 36 -9.00 -5.77 -11.57
C ALA A 36 -7.72 -6.14 -12.34
N LYS A 37 -7.48 -5.49 -13.48
CA LYS A 37 -6.24 -5.64 -14.24
C LYS A 37 -5.01 -5.17 -13.48
N SER A 38 -5.13 -4.09 -12.70
CA SER A 38 -4.05 -3.59 -11.86
C SER A 38 -3.67 -4.64 -10.79
N PHE A 39 -4.66 -5.24 -10.14
CA PHE A 39 -4.41 -6.29 -9.15
C PHE A 39 -4.03 -7.67 -9.74
N THR A 40 -3.90 -7.82 -11.05
CA THR A 40 -3.50 -9.09 -11.72
C THR A 40 -2.18 -8.96 -12.51
N PRO A 41 -1.09 -8.53 -11.85
CA PRO A 41 0.19 -8.33 -12.52
C PRO A 41 0.78 -9.64 -13.03
N ARG A 42 1.36 -9.60 -14.23
CA ARG A 42 2.00 -10.76 -14.86
C ARG A 42 3.53 -10.63 -14.83
N PRO A 43 4.26 -11.75 -14.64
CA PRO A 43 3.76 -13.11 -14.45
C PRO A 43 3.30 -13.38 -12.99
N LEU A 44 2.10 -13.95 -12.83
CA LEU A 44 1.41 -14.07 -11.54
C LEU A 44 2.18 -14.93 -10.51
N TRP A 45 2.88 -15.99 -10.95
CA TRP A 45 3.60 -16.89 -10.04
C TRP A 45 4.81 -16.20 -9.38
N LEU A 46 5.54 -15.35 -10.11
CA LEU A 46 6.64 -14.55 -9.52
C LEU A 46 6.11 -13.55 -8.50
N VAL A 47 4.96 -12.93 -8.81
CA VAL A 47 4.31 -12.00 -7.88
C VAL A 47 3.84 -12.71 -6.61
N ALA A 48 3.31 -13.94 -6.73
CA ALA A 48 2.94 -14.75 -5.58
C ALA A 48 4.15 -15.05 -4.68
N ILE A 49 5.28 -15.46 -5.27
CA ILE A 49 6.53 -15.72 -4.53
C ILE A 49 7.03 -14.45 -3.85
N PHE A 50 7.08 -13.32 -4.57
CA PHE A 50 7.50 -12.05 -4.02
C PHE A 50 6.65 -11.63 -2.81
N ARG A 51 5.32 -11.66 -2.95
CA ARG A 51 4.39 -11.28 -1.87
C ARG A 51 4.53 -12.22 -0.67
N LEU A 52 4.64 -13.53 -0.90
CA LEU A 52 4.86 -14.50 0.17
C LEU A 52 6.17 -14.23 0.91
N ALA A 53 7.25 -13.96 0.17
CA ALA A 53 8.55 -13.64 0.76
C ALA A 53 8.47 -12.38 1.63
N VAL A 54 7.77 -11.34 1.17
CA VAL A 54 7.55 -10.11 1.95
C VAL A 54 6.70 -10.37 3.20
N VAL A 55 5.62 -11.16 3.11
CA VAL A 55 4.81 -11.54 4.28
C VAL A 55 5.66 -12.26 5.33
N ILE A 56 6.45 -13.25 4.92
CA ILE A 56 7.33 -14.01 5.82
C ILE A 56 8.37 -13.07 6.45
N TRP A 57 8.99 -12.22 5.63
CA TRP A 57 10.00 -11.28 6.09
C TRP A 57 9.47 -10.29 7.13
N ILE A 58 8.29 -9.69 6.89
CA ILE A 58 7.63 -8.81 7.87
C ILE A 58 7.17 -9.60 9.10
N GLY A 59 6.71 -10.84 8.95
CA GLY A 59 6.32 -11.68 10.08
C GLY A 59 7.50 -12.00 11.02
N LEU A 60 8.66 -12.35 10.46
CA LEU A 60 9.88 -12.59 11.22
C LEU A 60 10.36 -11.32 11.95
N ALA A 61 10.24 -10.18 11.29
CA ALA A 61 10.53 -8.88 11.85
C ALA A 61 9.64 -8.50 13.04
N ILE A 62 8.32 -8.72 12.91
CA ILE A 62 7.37 -8.55 14.02
C ILE A 62 7.75 -9.48 15.17
N TYR A 63 8.01 -10.75 14.89
CA TYR A 63 8.38 -11.74 15.92
C TYR A 63 9.63 -11.31 16.72
N GLN A 64 10.66 -10.82 16.04
CA GLN A 64 11.89 -10.33 16.69
C GLN A 64 11.65 -9.11 17.58
N ASN A 65 10.62 -8.30 17.30
CA ASN A 65 10.31 -7.07 18.03
C ASN A 65 9.06 -7.18 18.93
N TRP A 66 8.44 -8.36 19.04
CA TRP A 66 7.12 -8.54 19.67
C TRP A 66 7.13 -8.39 21.20
N SER A 67 8.26 -8.62 21.85
CA SER A 67 8.37 -8.52 23.31
C SER A 67 9.79 -8.16 23.76
N PRO A 68 10.16 -6.86 23.74
CA PRO A 68 11.39 -6.41 24.39
C PRO A 68 11.35 -6.78 25.88
N PRO A 69 12.45 -7.30 26.46
CA PRO A 69 12.49 -7.62 27.88
C PRO A 69 12.21 -6.37 28.72
N GLY A 70 11.26 -6.47 29.65
CA GLY A 70 10.95 -5.40 30.60
C GLY A 70 9.71 -4.55 30.33
N TYR A 71 8.95 -4.81 29.25
CA TYR A 71 7.73 -4.06 28.94
C TYR A 71 6.51 -4.97 28.73
N PRO A 72 5.29 -4.54 29.12
CA PRO A 72 4.08 -5.30 28.84
C PRO A 72 3.79 -5.30 27.34
N ILE A 73 3.45 -6.47 26.79
CA ILE A 73 3.14 -6.68 25.36
C ILE A 73 2.11 -5.70 24.80
N LEU A 74 1.14 -5.28 25.61
CA LEU A 74 0.11 -4.33 25.20
C LEU A 74 0.68 -2.95 24.83
N PHE A 75 1.85 -2.60 25.38
CA PHE A 75 2.53 -1.36 25.04
C PHE A 75 3.06 -1.35 23.60
N TRP A 76 3.27 -2.52 23.00
CA TRP A 76 3.60 -2.62 21.58
C TRP A 76 2.51 -2.00 20.69
N PHE A 77 1.24 -2.23 21.03
CA PHE A 77 0.11 -1.62 20.32
C PHE A 77 -0.11 -0.14 20.65
N ALA A 78 0.70 0.48 21.52
CA ALA A 78 0.66 1.92 21.73
C ALA A 78 1.44 2.69 20.64
N TYR A 79 2.33 2.03 19.89
CA TYR A 79 3.18 2.68 18.91
C TYR A 79 2.54 2.76 17.53
N TYR A 80 2.52 3.95 16.95
CA TYR A 80 2.02 4.20 15.60
C TYR A 80 2.75 3.36 14.53
N THR A 81 4.07 3.23 14.63
CA THR A 81 4.87 2.38 13.73
C THR A 81 4.33 0.96 13.68
N HIS A 82 3.98 0.39 14.82
CA HIS A 82 3.51 -0.98 14.93
C HIS A 82 2.12 -1.18 14.27
N TRP A 83 1.21 -0.21 14.42
CA TRP A 83 -0.04 -0.19 13.65
C TRP A 83 0.18 -0.09 12.15
N SER A 84 1.10 0.77 11.71
CA SER A 84 1.42 0.91 10.30
C SER A 84 2.00 -0.40 9.72
N VAL A 85 2.77 -1.15 10.50
CA VAL A 85 3.32 -2.47 10.12
C VAL A 85 2.22 -3.52 10.03
N ILE A 86 1.24 -3.52 10.96
CA ILE A 86 0.07 -4.41 10.88
C ILE A 86 -0.71 -4.15 9.60
N LEU A 87 -0.99 -2.89 9.26
CA LEU A 87 -1.70 -2.53 8.02
C LEU A 87 -0.95 -2.99 6.78
N ALA A 88 0.38 -2.79 6.73
CA ALA A 88 1.23 -3.27 5.64
C ALA A 88 1.20 -4.81 5.53
N THR A 89 1.27 -5.51 6.66
CA THR A 89 1.22 -6.97 6.70
C THR A 89 -0.12 -7.49 6.19
N ALA A 90 -1.23 -6.92 6.69
CA ALA A 90 -2.57 -7.25 6.25
C ALA A 90 -2.73 -7.02 4.73
N TYR A 91 -2.21 -5.90 4.21
CA TYR A 91 -2.17 -5.67 2.77
C TYR A 91 -1.48 -6.82 2.02
N PHE A 92 -0.25 -7.17 2.38
CA PHE A 92 0.51 -8.20 1.67
C PHE A 92 -0.14 -9.59 1.76
N VAL A 93 -0.78 -9.91 2.89
CA VAL A 93 -1.56 -11.16 3.04
C VAL A 93 -2.74 -11.18 2.07
N PHE A 94 -3.55 -10.12 2.04
CA PHE A 94 -4.70 -10.05 1.14
C PHE A 94 -4.28 -10.00 -0.34
N ALA A 95 -3.22 -9.28 -0.65
CA ALA A 95 -2.64 -9.21 -1.99
C ALA A 95 -2.12 -10.58 -2.45
N PHE A 96 -1.49 -11.35 -1.54
CA PHE A 96 -1.07 -12.73 -1.81
C PHE A 96 -2.26 -13.65 -2.05
N ILE A 97 -3.25 -13.66 -1.16
CA ILE A 97 -4.47 -14.47 -1.30
C ILE A 97 -5.15 -14.18 -2.65
N TRP A 98 -5.30 -12.90 -3.00
CA TRP A 98 -5.82 -12.49 -4.29
C TRP A 98 -4.99 -13.04 -5.46
N THR A 99 -3.67 -12.93 -5.43
CA THR A 99 -2.81 -13.51 -6.48
C THR A 99 -3.00 -15.02 -6.61
N ILE A 100 -3.13 -15.75 -5.50
CA ILE A 100 -3.39 -17.20 -5.53
C ILE A 100 -4.74 -17.52 -6.14
N GLN A 101 -5.80 -16.77 -5.80
CA GLN A 101 -7.12 -16.93 -6.44
C GLN A 101 -7.02 -16.75 -7.96
N GLN A 102 -6.27 -15.75 -8.41
CA GLN A 102 -6.07 -15.45 -9.82
C GLN A 102 -5.24 -16.52 -10.54
N LEU A 103 -4.25 -17.09 -9.86
CA LEU A 103 -3.44 -18.18 -10.39
C LEU A 103 -4.31 -19.42 -10.63
N SER A 104 -5.20 -19.74 -9.69
CA SER A 104 -6.15 -20.85 -9.81
C SER A 104 -7.20 -20.62 -10.91
N SER A 105 -7.65 -19.37 -11.10
CA SER A 105 -8.64 -19.00 -12.13
C SER A 105 -8.06 -18.82 -13.52
N SER A 106 -6.74 -18.61 -13.67
CA SER A 106 -6.08 -18.44 -14.97
C SER A 106 -6.17 -19.68 -15.88
N SER A 107 -6.50 -20.84 -15.30
CA SER A 107 -6.75 -22.10 -16.01
C SER A 107 -8.12 -22.17 -16.70
N SER A 108 -9.06 -21.30 -16.33
CA SER A 108 -10.43 -21.26 -16.86
C SER A 108 -10.65 -19.96 -17.64
N SER A 109 -10.10 -19.92 -18.85
CA SER A 109 -10.21 -18.77 -19.77
C SER A 109 -11.65 -18.55 -20.25
N SER A 110 -12.33 -17.55 -19.68
CA SER A 110 -13.44 -16.89 -20.39
C SER A 110 -13.30 -15.37 -20.19
N SER A 111 -13.35 -14.66 -21.30
CA SER A 111 -13.02 -13.24 -21.47
C SER A 111 -14.10 -12.30 -20.94
N SER A 112 -14.65 -12.55 -19.75
CA SER A 112 -15.55 -11.61 -19.08
C SER A 112 -14.74 -10.60 -18.27
N THR A 113 -15.21 -9.35 -18.27
CA THR A 113 -14.69 -8.26 -17.44
C THR A 113 -14.69 -8.73 -15.98
N GLN A 114 -13.50 -9.02 -15.45
CA GLN A 114 -13.39 -9.65 -14.14
C GLN A 114 -13.71 -8.61 -13.07
N GLU A 115 -14.84 -8.77 -12.39
CA GLU A 115 -15.16 -7.92 -11.24
C GLU A 115 -14.19 -8.18 -10.09
N LEU A 116 -13.82 -7.11 -9.39
CA LEU A 116 -12.96 -7.20 -8.21
C LEU A 116 -13.73 -7.90 -7.08
N THR A 117 -13.24 -9.05 -6.63
CA THR A 117 -13.84 -9.73 -5.46
C THR A 117 -13.64 -8.88 -4.21
N TRP A 118 -14.35 -9.24 -3.13
CA TRP A 118 -14.18 -8.56 -1.84
C TRP A 118 -12.74 -8.61 -1.32
N VAL A 119 -11.96 -9.66 -1.64
CA VAL A 119 -10.55 -9.79 -1.25
C VAL A 119 -9.71 -8.72 -1.97
N GLY A 120 -9.91 -8.55 -3.28
CA GLY A 120 -9.24 -7.50 -4.05
C GLY A 120 -9.63 -6.10 -3.57
N LYS A 121 -10.91 -5.88 -3.23
CA LYS A 121 -11.38 -4.61 -2.64
C LYS A 121 -10.71 -4.34 -1.28
N ALA A 122 -10.63 -5.35 -0.42
CA ALA A 122 -9.96 -5.25 0.88
C ALA A 122 -8.47 -4.96 0.71
N ALA A 123 -7.78 -5.65 -0.20
CA ALA A 123 -6.38 -5.38 -0.53
C ALA A 123 -6.18 -3.92 -0.97
N TRP A 124 -7.08 -3.37 -1.80
CA TRP A 124 -6.99 -1.98 -2.24
C TRP A 124 -7.15 -0.96 -1.11
N VAL A 125 -8.12 -1.19 -0.21
CA VAL A 125 -8.31 -0.35 0.97
C VAL A 125 -7.09 -0.44 1.89
N LEU A 126 -6.62 -1.65 2.19
CA LEU A 126 -5.44 -1.89 3.02
C LEU A 126 -4.17 -1.28 2.42
N TYR A 127 -4.03 -1.32 1.10
CA TYR A 127 -2.93 -0.65 0.40
C TYR A 127 -2.94 0.86 0.63
N SER A 128 -4.11 1.48 0.48
CA SER A 128 -4.29 2.92 0.65
C SER A 128 -3.99 3.35 2.08
N CYS A 129 -4.52 2.61 3.07
CA CYS A 129 -4.27 2.84 4.49
C CYS A 129 -2.81 2.59 4.87
N GLY A 130 -2.29 1.41 4.53
CA GLY A 130 -0.95 0.96 4.88
C GLY A 130 0.14 1.81 4.27
N THR A 131 0.03 2.20 2.99
CA THR A 131 1.03 3.04 2.32
C THR A 131 1.08 4.42 2.96
N SER A 132 -0.06 5.05 3.21
CA SER A 132 -0.11 6.35 3.88
C SER A 132 0.46 6.27 5.31
N ALA A 133 0.08 5.24 6.07
CA ALA A 133 0.56 5.06 7.44
C ALA A 133 2.07 4.79 7.49
N GLN A 134 2.60 3.95 6.61
CA GLN A 134 4.02 3.63 6.51
C GLN A 134 4.85 4.83 6.06
N LEU A 135 4.36 5.61 5.09
CA LEU A 135 5.02 6.87 4.69
C LEU A 135 5.04 7.88 5.84
N SER A 136 3.93 8.01 6.58
CA SER A 136 3.87 8.89 7.76
C SER A 136 4.86 8.44 8.83
N ALA A 137 4.87 7.14 9.18
CA ALA A 137 5.79 6.57 10.17
C ALA A 137 7.26 6.74 9.75
N THR A 138 7.56 6.53 8.47
CA THR A 138 8.88 6.79 7.87
C THR A 138 9.29 8.24 8.06
N VAL A 139 8.47 9.20 7.61
CA VAL A 139 8.79 10.64 7.71
C VAL A 139 8.98 11.06 9.16
N LEU A 140 8.06 10.70 10.06
CA LEU A 140 8.14 11.08 11.48
C LEU A 140 9.39 10.52 12.14
N TYR A 141 9.72 9.25 11.88
CA TYR A 141 10.91 8.65 12.46
C TYR A 141 12.17 9.38 12.01
N TRP A 142 12.37 9.56 10.71
CA TRP A 142 13.60 10.15 10.17
C TRP A 142 13.74 11.65 10.45
N THR A 143 12.63 12.36 10.68
CA THR A 143 12.64 13.80 10.95
C THR A 143 12.63 14.15 12.44
N LEU A 144 11.94 13.38 13.28
CA LEU A 144 11.70 13.70 14.69
C LEU A 144 12.39 12.76 15.68
N VAL A 145 12.56 11.48 15.33
CA VAL A 145 13.04 10.45 16.28
C VAL A 145 14.52 10.12 16.06
N TYR A 146 14.96 10.08 14.79
CA TYR A 146 16.32 9.69 14.45
C TYR A 146 17.34 10.76 14.87
N GLY A 147 18.11 10.46 15.91
CA GLY A 147 19.13 11.37 16.48
C GLY A 147 20.53 11.27 15.87
N GLY A 148 20.72 10.65 14.70
CA GLY A 148 22.04 10.53 14.04
C GLY A 148 22.94 9.40 14.56
N ASN A 149 22.48 8.59 15.50
CA ASN A 149 23.25 7.45 16.04
C ASN A 149 23.30 6.27 15.06
N ARG A 150 24.12 5.25 15.40
CA ARG A 150 24.11 3.97 14.67
C ARG A 150 22.71 3.38 14.68
N ILE A 151 22.18 3.10 13.49
CA ILE A 151 20.83 2.57 13.31
C ILE A 151 20.86 1.05 13.15
N GLY A 152 19.96 0.36 13.85
CA GLY A 152 19.80 -1.08 13.76
C GLY A 152 19.00 -1.51 12.52
N TYR A 153 19.12 -2.78 12.15
CA TYR A 153 18.37 -3.34 11.02
C TYR A 153 16.85 -3.23 11.21
N ILE A 154 16.35 -3.53 12.42
CA ILE A 154 14.90 -3.49 12.72
C ILE A 154 14.34 -2.07 12.53
N GLU A 155 15.10 -1.06 12.95
CA GLU A 155 14.73 0.34 12.82
C GLU A 155 14.64 0.77 11.36
N ILE A 156 15.66 0.45 10.54
CA ILE A 156 15.64 0.73 9.08
C ILE A 156 14.45 0.03 8.42
N MET A 157 14.18 -1.21 8.83
CA MET A 157 13.13 -2.01 8.22
C MET A 157 11.73 -1.45 8.52
N PHE A 158 11.42 -1.19 9.79
CA PHE A 158 10.11 -0.68 10.22
C PHE A 158 9.84 0.75 9.77
N HIS A 159 10.88 1.55 9.56
CA HIS A 159 10.75 2.96 9.20
C HIS A 159 11.26 3.28 7.79
N GLY A 160 11.39 2.29 6.91
CA GLY A 160 11.86 2.56 5.54
C GLY A 160 11.65 1.40 4.57
N LEU A 161 12.15 0.21 4.90
CA LEU A 161 12.08 -0.90 3.93
C LEU A 161 10.66 -1.42 3.73
N ILE A 162 9.80 -1.43 4.76
CA ILE A 162 8.38 -1.83 4.61
C ILE A 162 7.62 -0.81 3.74
N ALA A 163 7.83 0.50 3.97
CA ALA A 163 7.27 1.54 3.12
C ALA A 163 7.73 1.36 1.66
N THR A 164 9.03 1.08 1.46
CA THR A 164 9.59 0.81 0.12
C THR A 164 8.94 -0.42 -0.52
N ALA A 165 8.75 -1.51 0.22
CA ALA A 165 8.09 -2.71 -0.29
C ALA A 165 6.65 -2.44 -0.74
N LEU A 166 5.89 -1.64 0.02
CA LEU A 166 4.54 -1.21 -0.38
C LEU A 166 4.57 -0.38 -1.67
N LEU A 167 5.50 0.59 -1.77
CA LEU A 167 5.65 1.40 -2.97
C LEU A 167 6.03 0.55 -4.18
N VAL A 168 6.95 -0.40 -4.03
CA VAL A 168 7.35 -1.33 -5.10
C VAL A 168 6.16 -2.21 -5.53
N ASP A 169 5.47 -2.86 -4.60
CA ASP A 169 4.36 -3.75 -4.95
C ASP A 169 3.19 -2.98 -5.59
N GLY A 170 2.87 -1.80 -5.07
CA GLY A 170 1.76 -1.01 -5.58
C GLY A 170 2.08 -0.27 -6.88
N TYR A 171 3.23 0.41 -7.00
CA TYR A 171 3.54 1.21 -8.18
C TYR A 171 4.20 0.42 -9.31
N LEU A 172 5.11 -0.51 -8.99
CA LEU A 172 5.92 -1.20 -9.99
C LEU A 172 5.37 -2.58 -10.34
N VAL A 173 4.87 -3.32 -9.35
CA VAL A 173 4.35 -4.67 -9.59
C VAL A 173 2.90 -4.60 -10.06
N SER A 174 2.03 -3.96 -9.28
CA SER A 174 0.57 -4.01 -9.45
C SER A 174 -0.05 -2.77 -10.08
N PHE A 175 0.73 -1.71 -10.31
CA PHE A 175 0.23 -0.45 -10.88
C PHE A 175 -1.09 0.04 -10.25
N ILE A 176 -1.22 -0.10 -8.93
CA ILE A 176 -2.44 0.23 -8.19
C ILE A 176 -2.67 1.74 -8.30
N PRO A 177 -3.83 2.18 -8.78
CA PRO A 177 -4.14 3.60 -8.84
C PRO A 177 -4.29 4.16 -7.42
N ILE A 178 -3.30 4.92 -6.97
CA ILE A 178 -3.44 5.77 -5.77
C ILE A 178 -4.10 7.07 -6.20
N ARG A 179 -5.24 7.38 -5.58
CA ARG A 179 -5.92 8.66 -5.74
C ARG A 179 -5.53 9.58 -4.60
N LEU A 180 -5.14 10.82 -4.89
CA LEU A 180 -4.78 11.80 -3.87
C LEU A 180 -5.94 12.03 -2.88
N ARG A 181 -7.17 11.96 -3.38
CA ARG A 181 -8.37 12.08 -2.55
C ARG A 181 -8.50 10.98 -1.49
N SER A 182 -8.06 9.75 -1.77
CA SER A 182 -8.08 8.66 -0.77
C SER A 182 -6.97 8.79 0.26
N LEU A 183 -5.88 9.48 -0.07
CA LEU A 183 -4.80 9.76 0.89
C LEU A 183 -5.21 10.77 1.95
N ILE A 184 -6.00 11.80 1.61
CA ILE A 184 -6.37 12.89 2.54
C ILE A 184 -7.06 12.40 3.83
N PRO A 185 -8.18 11.63 3.78
CA PRO A 185 -8.83 11.17 5.01
C PRO A 185 -7.93 10.24 5.82
N VAL A 186 -7.13 9.41 5.15
CA VAL A 186 -6.18 8.50 5.81
C VAL A 186 -5.08 9.29 6.52
N LEU A 187 -4.52 10.31 5.86
CA LEU A 187 -3.54 11.22 6.46
C LEU A 187 -4.13 12.00 7.64
N GLY A 188 -5.39 12.45 7.54
CA GLY A 188 -6.09 13.11 8.64
C GLY A 188 -6.28 12.22 9.86
N ILE A 189 -6.68 10.95 9.66
CA ILE A 189 -6.81 9.97 10.75
C ILE A 189 -5.44 9.66 11.36
N ASN A 190 -4.42 9.47 10.51
CA ASN A 190 -3.05 9.23 10.96
C ASN A 190 -2.54 10.40 11.81
N ALA A 191 -2.74 11.64 11.34
CA ALA A 191 -2.36 12.86 12.05
C ALA A 191 -3.08 13.04 13.38
N ALA A 192 -4.29 12.51 13.55
CA ALA A 192 -5.01 12.57 14.82
C ALA A 192 -4.51 11.55 15.86
N TYR A 193 -3.80 10.51 15.43
CA TYR A 193 -3.22 9.50 16.31
C TYR A 193 -1.81 9.87 16.81
N ILE A 194 -1.09 10.67 16.02
CA ILE A 194 0.26 11.18 16.32
C ILE A 194 0.16 12.33 17.32
#